data_AF-A0A842MHU7-F1
#
_entry.id   AF-A0A842MHU7-F1
#
_cell.length_a   1.000
_cell.length_b   1.000
_cell.length_c   1.000
_cell.angle_alpha   90.00
_cell.angle_beta   90.00
_cell.angle_gamma   90.00
#
_symmetry.space_group_name_H-M   'P 1'
#
loop_
_entity.id
_entity.type
_entity.pdbx_description
1 polymer ?
#
loop_
_entity_poly.entity_id
_entity_poly.type
_entity_poly.pdbx_seq_one_letter_code
_entity_poly.pdbx_strand_id
1 'polypeptide(L)'
;MPKPQFNDRKEALSGLELEKVLYDASERLSSQILSGINPERGLSLTIDVWELENFLLPSLNAAVNEIRIFDEMKAEDFSFELKRRRNTLTHDLVNLLIECLRDAYREDIAVEYSATKVVTIRFLKKVENISAVRKEFANRVYEVLRHLLGK
;
A
#
# COMPACT_ATOMS: atom_id res chain seq x y z
N MET A 1 -20.92 27.96 -31.89
CA MET A 1 -19.70 27.30 -31.36
C MET A 1 -19.98 26.91 -29.91
N PRO A 2 -19.88 25.62 -29.52
CA PRO A 2 -20.03 25.23 -28.12
C PRO A 2 -18.84 25.75 -27.31
N LYS A 3 -19.09 26.34 -26.13
CA LYS A 3 -18.04 26.78 -25.20
C LYS A 3 -17.37 25.54 -24.57
N PRO A 4 -16.03 25.47 -24.50
CA PRO A 4 -15.39 24.34 -23.85
C PRO A 4 -15.54 24.44 -22.32
N GLN A 5 -16.15 23.41 -21.72
CA GLN A 5 -15.46 22.49 -20.79
C GLN A 5 -14.66 23.09 -19.62
N PHE A 6 -15.18 24.08 -18.90
CA PHE A 6 -14.55 24.51 -17.64
C PHE A 6 -14.71 23.48 -16.51
N ASN A 7 -15.84 22.75 -16.47
CA ASN A 7 -16.05 21.66 -15.51
C ASN A 7 -15.13 20.47 -15.81
N ASP A 8 -15.04 20.03 -17.07
CA ASP A 8 -14.25 18.87 -17.46
C ASP A 8 -12.74 19.06 -17.16
N ARG A 9 -12.23 20.30 -17.23
CA ARG A 9 -10.83 20.59 -16.86
C ARG A 9 -10.59 20.53 -15.36
N LYS A 10 -11.54 20.99 -14.54
CA LYS A 10 -11.42 20.94 -13.08
C LYS A 10 -11.52 19.50 -12.57
N GLU A 11 -12.41 18.71 -13.16
CA GLU A 11 -12.54 17.27 -12.89
C GLU A 11 -11.31 16.47 -13.36
N ALA A 12 -10.72 16.81 -14.51
CA ALA A 12 -9.48 16.17 -14.96
C ALA A 12 -8.29 16.48 -14.03
N LEU A 13 -8.21 17.72 -13.52
CA LEU A 13 -7.17 18.12 -12.58
C LEU A 13 -7.34 17.44 -11.21
N SER A 14 -8.57 17.38 -10.68
CA SER A 14 -8.82 16.65 -9.42
C SER A 14 -8.61 15.15 -9.56
N GLY A 15 -8.84 14.58 -10.75
CA GLY A 15 -8.47 13.20 -11.07
C GLY A 15 -6.96 12.97 -11.02
N LEU A 16 -6.16 13.84 -11.64
CA LEU A 16 -4.69 13.73 -11.61
C LEU A 16 -4.11 13.95 -10.20
N GLU A 17 -4.66 14.90 -9.44
CA GLU A 17 -4.27 15.13 -8.04
C GLU A 17 -4.58 13.92 -7.16
N LEU A 18 -5.72 13.28 -7.37
CA LEU A 18 -6.08 12.05 -6.69
C LEU A 18 -5.08 10.94 -6.98
N GLU A 19 -4.81 10.65 -8.26
CA GLU A 19 -3.88 9.57 -8.63
C GLU A 19 -2.49 9.80 -8.05
N LYS A 20 -2.04 11.06 -8.00
CA LYS A 20 -0.78 11.42 -7.34
C LYS A 20 -0.79 11.11 -5.84
N VAL A 21 -1.83 11.52 -5.10
CA VAL A 21 -1.92 11.25 -3.66
C VAL A 21 -1.94 9.76 -3.37
N LEU A 22 -2.68 8.98 -4.15
CA LEU A 22 -2.74 7.52 -4.00
C LEU A 22 -1.38 6.87 -4.28
N TYR A 23 -0.66 7.34 -5.30
CA TYR A 23 0.68 6.85 -5.61
C TYR A 23 1.69 7.21 -4.51
N ASP A 24 1.69 8.47 -4.04
CA ASP A 24 2.56 8.91 -2.94
C ASP A 24 2.25 8.14 -1.64
N ALA A 25 0.97 7.84 -1.38
CA ALA A 25 0.57 6.99 -0.27
C ALA A 25 1.06 5.54 -0.43
N SER A 26 0.98 4.97 -1.63
CA SER A 26 1.41 3.60 -1.86
C SER A 26 2.92 3.42 -1.68
N GLU A 27 3.73 4.39 -2.14
CA GLU A 27 5.17 4.38 -1.95
C GLU A 27 5.54 4.49 -0.46
N ARG A 28 4.86 5.38 0.28
CA ARG A 28 5.04 5.53 1.74
C ARG A 28 4.73 4.23 2.49
N LEU A 29 3.55 3.65 2.26
CA LEU A 29 3.11 2.40 2.91
C LEU A 29 4.05 1.23 2.58
N SER A 30 4.44 1.11 1.31
CA SER A 30 5.32 0.03 0.85
C SER A 30 6.70 0.15 1.47
N SER A 31 7.24 1.37 1.55
CA SER A 31 8.51 1.63 2.21
C SER A 31 8.46 1.32 3.70
N GLN A 32 7.38 1.70 4.37
CA GLN A 32 7.11 1.40 5.78
C GLN A 32 7.11 -0.11 6.05
N ILE A 33 6.35 -0.88 5.28
CA ILE A 33 6.26 -2.34 5.41
C ILE A 33 7.61 -3.02 5.13
N LEU A 34 8.32 -2.58 4.09
CA LEU A 34 9.59 -3.16 3.65
C LEU A 34 10.80 -2.65 4.44
N SER A 35 10.64 -1.69 5.35
CA SER A 35 11.74 -1.11 6.13
C SER A 35 12.47 -2.14 7.00
N GLY A 36 11.77 -3.21 7.39
CA GLY A 36 12.35 -4.35 8.12
C GLY A 36 13.21 -5.29 7.27
N ILE A 37 13.17 -5.18 5.93
CA ILE A 37 14.02 -5.98 5.04
C ILE A 37 15.35 -5.25 4.86
N ASN A 38 16.38 -5.70 5.58
CA ASN A 38 17.75 -5.27 5.33
C ASN A 38 18.48 -6.35 4.50
N PRO A 39 18.86 -6.07 3.24
CA PRO A 39 19.56 -7.01 2.37
C PRO A 39 20.92 -7.48 2.92
N GLU A 40 21.53 -6.68 3.81
CA GLU A 40 22.83 -6.96 4.43
C GLU A 40 22.69 -7.63 5.82
N ARG A 41 21.49 -7.60 6.44
CA ARG A 41 21.25 -8.12 7.81
C ARG A 41 20.14 -9.17 7.93
N GLY A 42 19.36 -9.48 6.90
CA GLY A 42 18.13 -10.27 7.05
C GLY A 42 18.01 -11.49 6.13
N LEU A 43 18.20 -12.68 6.70
CA LEU A 43 17.63 -13.94 6.21
C LEU A 43 16.13 -14.07 6.55
N SER A 44 15.55 -13.11 7.28
CA SER A 44 14.14 -13.15 7.67
C SER A 44 13.54 -11.76 7.92
N LEU A 45 12.28 -11.58 7.55
CA LEU A 45 11.41 -10.46 7.90
C LEU A 45 10.32 -10.98 8.86
N THR A 46 10.17 -10.35 10.03
CA THR A 46 9.06 -10.64 10.95
C THR A 46 8.11 -9.44 10.96
N ILE A 47 6.83 -9.71 10.76
CA ILE A 47 5.75 -8.72 10.71
C ILE A 47 4.77 -9.07 11.82
N ASP A 48 4.62 -8.16 12.79
CA ASP A 48 3.45 -8.13 13.66
C ASP A 48 2.36 -7.28 13.00
N VAL A 49 1.23 -7.91 12.68
CA VAL A 49 0.13 -7.27 11.95
C VAL A 49 -0.52 -6.16 12.78
N TRP A 50 -0.58 -6.30 14.11
CA TRP A 50 -1.14 -5.26 14.99
C TRP A 50 -0.23 -4.05 15.10
N GLU A 51 1.07 -4.26 15.25
CA GLU A 51 2.02 -3.15 15.23
C GLU A 51 1.97 -2.46 13.87
N LEU A 52 1.87 -3.23 12.79
CA LEU A 52 1.78 -2.69 11.44
C LEU A 52 0.49 -1.88 11.23
N GLU A 53 -0.67 -2.33 11.71
CA GLU A 53 -1.93 -1.55 11.67
C GLU A 53 -1.75 -0.14 12.24
N ASN A 54 -1.12 -0.04 13.42
CA ASN A 54 -0.86 1.24 14.08
C ASN A 54 0.18 2.08 13.33
N PHE A 55 1.16 1.42 12.72
CA PHE A 55 2.23 2.07 11.98
C PHE A 55 1.78 2.65 10.63
N LEU A 56 0.82 2.01 9.95
CA LEU A 56 0.29 2.48 8.66
C LEU A 56 -0.75 3.59 8.81
N LEU A 57 -1.43 3.66 9.96
CA LEU A 57 -2.52 4.60 10.21
C LEU A 57 -2.15 6.09 9.94
N PRO A 58 -0.97 6.61 10.35
CA PRO A 58 -0.58 7.99 10.03
C PRO A 58 -0.49 8.26 8.53
N SER A 59 0.06 7.32 7.74
CA SER A 59 0.18 7.44 6.28
C SER A 59 -1.19 7.45 5.60
N LEU A 60 -2.11 6.61 6.07
CA LEU A 60 -3.48 6.55 5.55
C LEU A 60 -4.26 7.83 5.89
N ASN A 61 -4.11 8.35 7.10
CA ASN A 61 -4.73 9.61 7.50
C ASN A 61 -4.16 10.81 6.73
N ALA A 62 -2.85 10.81 6.45
CA ALA A 62 -2.23 11.83 5.60
C ALA A 62 -2.85 11.83 4.20
N ALA A 63 -3.03 10.66 3.58
CA ALA A 63 -3.69 10.54 2.28
C ALA A 63 -5.14 11.07 2.31
N VAL A 64 -5.93 10.75 3.34
CA VAL A 64 -7.29 11.32 3.51
C VAL A 64 -7.25 12.85 3.57
N ASN A 65 -6.32 13.42 4.33
CA ASN A 65 -6.20 14.88 4.45
C ASN A 65 -5.73 15.54 3.15
N GLU A 66 -4.81 14.90 2.42
CA GLU A 66 -4.33 15.36 1.12
C GLU A 66 -5.48 15.36 0.09
N ILE A 67 -6.32 14.31 0.05
CA ILE A 67 -7.52 14.25 -0.81
C ILE A 67 -8.50 15.36 -0.44
N ARG A 68 -8.73 15.58 0.86
CA ARG A 68 -9.69 16.56 1.36
C ARG A 68 -9.40 17.99 0.90
N ILE A 69 -8.14 18.32 0.60
CA ILE A 69 -7.75 19.65 0.12
C ILE A 69 -8.43 20.00 -1.22
N PHE A 70 -8.62 19.02 -2.10
CA PHE A 70 -9.17 19.25 -3.45
C PHE A 70 -10.53 18.57 -3.69
N ASP A 71 -10.90 17.54 -2.90
CA ASP A 71 -12.17 16.82 -3.04
C ASP A 71 -12.64 16.25 -1.68
N GLU A 72 -13.53 16.98 -0.99
CA GLU A 72 -14.03 16.58 0.33
C GLU A 72 -14.90 15.32 0.28
N MET A 73 -15.75 15.17 -0.75
CA MET A 73 -16.62 13.99 -0.88
C MET A 73 -15.79 12.73 -1.09
N LYS A 74 -14.78 12.77 -1.96
CA LYS A 74 -13.87 11.63 -2.12
C LYS A 74 -13.07 11.32 -0.87
N ALA A 75 -12.67 12.35 -0.11
CA ALA A 75 -11.99 12.13 1.16
C ALA A 75 -12.89 11.43 2.19
N GLU A 76 -14.18 11.76 2.21
CA GLU A 76 -15.18 11.08 3.05
C GLU A 76 -15.38 9.63 2.61
N ASP A 77 -15.56 9.37 1.31
CA ASP A 77 -15.70 8.03 0.75
C ASP A 77 -14.48 7.16 1.07
N PHE A 78 -13.28 7.70 0.82
CA PHE A 78 -12.02 7.02 1.12
C PHE A 78 -11.88 6.72 2.62
N SER A 79 -12.19 7.71 3.47
CA SER A 79 -12.13 7.54 4.93
C SER A 79 -13.13 6.50 5.43
N PHE A 80 -14.34 6.49 4.85
CA PHE A 80 -15.36 5.49 5.17
C PHE A 80 -14.89 4.08 4.81
N GLU A 81 -14.35 3.90 3.61
CA GLU A 81 -13.85 2.60 3.14
C GLU A 81 -12.63 2.11 3.93
N LEU A 82 -11.71 3.01 4.30
CA LEU A 82 -10.61 2.70 5.20
C LEU A 82 -11.09 2.22 6.58
N LYS A 83 -12.09 2.89 7.16
CA LYS A 83 -12.69 2.48 8.44
C LYS A 83 -13.39 1.12 8.32
N ARG A 84 -14.09 0.88 7.21
CA ARG A 84 -14.77 -0.39 6.92
C ARG A 84 -13.78 -1.55 6.82
N ARG A 85 -12.62 -1.34 6.19
CA ARG A 85 -11.57 -2.35 6.01
C ARG A 85 -10.49 -2.36 7.09
N ARG A 86 -10.67 -1.60 8.19
CA ARG A 86 -9.66 -1.43 9.25
C ARG A 86 -9.03 -2.75 9.72
N ASN A 87 -9.84 -3.81 9.84
CA ASN A 87 -9.40 -5.09 10.38
C ASN A 87 -8.86 -6.06 9.31
N THR A 88 -8.94 -5.72 8.02
CA THR A 88 -8.53 -6.60 6.91
C THR A 88 -7.44 -5.99 6.04
N LEU A 89 -7.38 -4.65 5.92
CA LEU A 89 -6.44 -3.97 5.02
C LEU A 89 -4.99 -4.36 5.29
N THR A 90 -4.54 -4.37 6.55
CA THR A 90 -3.17 -4.73 6.87
C THR A 90 -2.85 -6.19 6.51
N HIS A 91 -3.80 -7.10 6.75
CA HIS A 91 -3.66 -8.49 6.31
C HIS A 91 -3.59 -8.60 4.78
N ASP A 92 -4.42 -7.84 4.06
CA ASP A 92 -4.40 -7.81 2.59
C ASP A 92 -3.04 -7.31 2.07
N LEU A 93 -2.49 -6.25 2.68
CA LEU A 93 -1.17 -5.71 2.32
C LEU A 93 -0.03 -6.70 2.61
N VAL A 94 -0.09 -7.43 3.73
CA VAL A 94 0.90 -8.47 4.06
C VAL A 94 0.80 -9.64 3.08
N ASN A 95 -0.40 -10.05 2.70
CA ASN A 95 -0.59 -11.10 1.70
C ASN A 95 -0.06 -10.67 0.33
N LEU A 96 -0.33 -9.43 -0.09
CA LEU A 96 0.22 -8.86 -1.33
C LEU A 96 1.76 -8.83 -1.31
N LEU A 97 2.36 -8.49 -0.17
CA LEU A 97 3.81 -8.55 -0.01
C LEU A 97 4.33 -9.98 -0.22
N ILE A 98 3.71 -10.97 0.44
CA ILE A 98 4.09 -12.39 0.30
C ILE A 98 3.99 -12.82 -1.16
N GLU A 99 2.93 -12.44 -1.87
CA GLU A 99 2.78 -12.72 -3.30
C GLU A 99 3.91 -12.08 -4.13
N CYS A 100 4.20 -10.80 -3.92
CA CYS A 100 5.30 -10.12 -4.62
C CYS A 100 6.66 -10.79 -4.36
N LEU A 101 6.89 -11.27 -3.13
CA LEU A 101 8.10 -12.00 -2.77
C LEU A 101 8.12 -13.40 -3.40
N ARG A 102 6.98 -14.09 -3.50
CA ARG A 102 6.86 -15.41 -4.16
C ARG A 102 7.07 -15.30 -5.67
N ASP A 103 6.57 -14.25 -6.29
CA ASP A 103 6.77 -14.00 -7.72
C ASP A 103 8.25 -13.77 -8.03
N ALA A 104 8.96 -13.05 -7.16
CA ALA A 104 10.38 -12.73 -7.33
C ALA A 104 11.34 -13.87 -6.95
N TYR A 105 11.08 -14.57 -5.83
CA TYR A 105 12.01 -15.53 -5.24
C TYR A 105 11.50 -16.98 -5.25
N ARG A 106 10.24 -17.21 -5.64
CA ARG A 106 9.63 -18.54 -5.79
C ARG A 106 9.77 -19.39 -4.52
N GLU A 107 10.44 -20.52 -4.63
CA GLU A 107 10.67 -21.50 -3.56
C GLU A 107 11.77 -21.05 -2.59
N ASP A 108 12.50 -19.97 -2.88
CA ASP A 108 13.56 -19.45 -2.02
C ASP A 108 13.03 -18.58 -0.86
N ILE A 109 11.71 -18.60 -0.62
CA ILE A 109 11.09 -18.02 0.57
C ILE A 109 10.20 -19.02 1.31
N ALA A 110 10.34 -19.05 2.63
CA ALA A 110 9.47 -19.78 3.54
C ALA A 110 8.64 -18.79 4.36
N VAL A 111 7.34 -19.04 4.46
CA VAL A 111 6.42 -18.20 5.24
C VAL A 111 5.90 -19.02 6.41
N GLU A 112 6.12 -18.51 7.62
CA GLU A 112 5.68 -19.13 8.86
C GLU A 112 4.69 -18.20 9.57
N TYR A 113 3.60 -18.78 10.06
CA TYR A 113 2.61 -18.08 10.88
C TYR A 113 2.80 -18.52 12.33
N SER A 114 3.56 -17.74 13.09
CA SER A 114 3.99 -18.09 14.45
C SER A 114 2.85 -17.94 15.48
N ALA A 115 1.91 -17.03 15.22
CA ALA A 115 0.73 -16.72 16.01
C ALA A 115 -0.35 -16.12 15.08
N THR A 116 -1.58 -15.89 15.56
CA THR A 116 -2.70 -15.36 14.76
C THR A 116 -2.38 -14.04 14.04
N LYS A 117 -1.37 -13.29 14.51
CA LYS A 117 -1.02 -11.94 14.03
C LYS A 117 0.46 -11.72 13.74
N VAL A 118 1.28 -12.79 13.76
CA VAL A 118 2.71 -12.68 13.47
C VAL A 118 3.05 -13.52 12.26
N VAL A 119 3.63 -12.89 11.25
CA VAL A 119 4.08 -13.51 10.01
C VAL A 119 5.60 -13.38 9.91
N THR A 120 6.29 -14.50 9.77
CA THR A 120 7.73 -14.53 9.54
C THR A 120 8.00 -15.02 8.13
N ILE A 121 8.70 -14.21 7.33
CA ILE A 121 9.12 -14.55 5.96
C ILE A 121 10.63 -14.79 6.00
N ARG A 122 11.07 -16.02 5.78
CA ARG A 122 12.49 -16.39 5.71
C ARG A 122 12.94 -16.51 4.27
N PHE A 123 14.08 -15.90 3.95
CA PHE A 123 14.76 -16.04 2.67
C PHE A 123 15.79 -17.17 2.79
N LEU A 124 15.64 -18.20 1.96
CA LEU A 124 16.50 -19.38 1.97
C LEU A 124 17.82 -19.14 1.21
N LYS A 125 17.85 -18.09 0.39
CA LYS A 125 19.02 -17.63 -0.37
C LYS A 125 19.23 -16.14 -0.18
N LYS A 126 20.36 -15.64 -0.69
CA LYS A 126 20.67 -14.22 -0.73
C LYS A 126 19.56 -13.46 -1.47
N VAL A 127 19.11 -12.36 -0.87
CA VAL A 127 18.10 -11.46 -1.45
C VAL A 127 18.77 -10.59 -2.52
N GLU A 128 18.36 -10.76 -3.77
CA GLU A 128 18.79 -9.94 -4.91
C GLU A 128 17.57 -9.24 -5.52
N ASN A 129 17.74 -8.05 -6.10
CA ASN A 129 16.65 -7.30 -6.76
C ASN A 129 15.47 -6.88 -5.86
N ILE A 130 15.71 -6.63 -4.57
CA ILE A 130 14.68 -6.13 -3.63
C ILE A 130 14.02 -4.81 -4.09
N SER A 131 14.73 -4.00 -4.89
CA SER A 131 14.19 -2.77 -5.48
C SER A 131 13.05 -3.04 -6.45
N ALA A 132 13.12 -4.12 -7.23
CA ALA A 132 12.04 -4.53 -8.14
C ALA A 132 10.80 -4.98 -7.35
N VAL A 133 10.99 -5.77 -6.28
CA VAL A 133 9.90 -6.17 -5.38
C VAL A 133 9.26 -4.94 -4.72
N ARG A 134 10.06 -3.98 -4.26
CA ARG A 134 9.55 -2.73 -3.68
C ARG A 134 8.65 -1.98 -4.66
N LYS A 135 9.04 -1.90 -5.93
CA LYS A 135 8.28 -1.23 -6.98
C LYS A 135 6.97 -1.97 -7.29
N GLU A 136 7.03 -3.29 -7.49
CA GLU A 136 5.85 -4.11 -7.74
C GLU A 136 4.86 -4.03 -6.57
N PHE A 137 5.37 -4.13 -5.34
CA PHE A 137 4.55 -4.01 -4.15
C PHE A 137 3.86 -2.64 -4.07
N ALA A 138 4.59 -1.54 -4.31
CA ALA A 138 4.00 -0.20 -4.36
C ALA A 138 2.90 -0.06 -5.41
N ASN A 139 3.06 -0.65 -6.59
CA ASN A 139 2.01 -0.68 -7.60
C ASN A 139 0.76 -1.44 -7.11
N ARG A 140 0.94 -2.60 -6.46
CA ARG A 140 -0.20 -3.36 -5.92
C ARG A 140 -0.90 -2.64 -4.77
N VAL A 141 -0.16 -1.96 -3.90
CA VAL A 141 -0.75 -1.12 -2.85
C VAL A 141 -1.53 0.04 -3.48
N TYR A 142 -0.98 0.70 -4.50
CA TYR A 142 -1.69 1.75 -5.23
C TYR A 142 -3.03 1.27 -5.79
N GLU A 143 -3.05 0.10 -6.43
CA GLU A 143 -4.29 -0.50 -6.92
C GLU A 143 -5.29 -0.76 -5.77
N VAL A 144 -4.84 -1.28 -4.62
CA VAL A 144 -5.73 -1.45 -3.45
C VAL A 144 -6.34 -0.11 -3.03
N LEU A 145 -5.53 0.93 -2.88
CA LEU A 145 -6.00 2.25 -2.46
C LEU A 145 -6.99 2.84 -3.48
N ARG A 146 -6.72 2.68 -4.78
CA ARG A 146 -7.61 3.11 -5.85
C ARG A 146 -8.96 2.39 -5.79
N HIS A 147 -8.96 1.09 -5.53
CA HIS A 147 -10.20 0.30 -5.39
C HIS A 147 -11.05 0.72 -4.17
N LEU A 148 -10.49 1.41 -3.17
CA LEU A 148 -11.26 1.97 -2.06
C LEU A 148 -12.13 3.17 -2.46
N LEU A 149 -11.84 3.82 -3.59
CA LEU A 149 -12.60 4.99 -4.05
C LEU A 149 -13.68 4.67 -5.10
N GLY A 150 -13.93 3.38 -5.34
CA GLY A 150 -14.75 2.93 -6.47
C GLY A 150 -13.92 2.86 -7.76
N LYS A 151 -14.37 2.02 -8.69
CA LYS A 151 -13.75 1.88 -10.02
C LYS A 151 -13.99 3.11 -10.88
#